data_AF-A0A1L3GIL5-F1
#
_entry.id   AF-A0A1L3GIL5-F1
#
_cell.length_a   1.000
_cell.length_b   1.000
_cell.length_c   1.000
_cell.angle_alpha   90.00
_cell.angle_beta   90.00
_cell.angle_gamma   90.00
#
_symmetry.space_group_name_H-M   'P 1'
#
loop_
_entity.id
_entity.type
_entity.pdbx_description
1 polymer ?
#
loop_
_entity_poly.entity_id
_entity_poly.type
_entity_poly.pdbx_seq_one_letter_code
_entity_poly.pdbx_strand_id
1 'polypeptide(L)'
;MDTSYYSVRTLLKFADQLRRFPGKAKQLQRRRDPTMPRNGILYEQVTEAIVTLHQNRKKVTVRAIQALTGGSMSTVLKHYQRWQGEQLGQDADHPGISDQLLEALQRELRNHARRTLLNTNARLEQNDENCRRAEAARAAAMARILELEGQLQKAHGQIRLLQKELRQQGLLLEQTRDNAVRLEGELQQQRQQNRSRPPRNATVAKPALPSTCDDAQQETFEF
;
A
#
# COMPACT_ATOMS: atom_id res chain seq x y z
N MET A 1 -16.47 0.18 4.22
CA MET A 1 -16.64 -0.98 3.31
C MET A 1 -16.00 -0.63 1.97
N ASP A 2 -14.79 -1.10 1.71
CA ASP A 2 -14.22 -1.16 0.36
C ASP A 2 -13.77 -2.59 0.13
N THR A 3 -14.63 -3.33 -0.54
CA THR A 3 -14.30 -4.59 -1.16
C THR A 3 -13.28 -4.35 -2.27
N SER A 4 -12.09 -4.90 -2.05
CA SER A 4 -11.27 -5.56 -3.07
C SER A 4 -10.85 -4.75 -4.30
N TYR A 5 -9.61 -4.25 -4.25
CA TYR A 5 -8.73 -4.26 -5.42
C TYR A 5 -7.45 -5.04 -5.09
N TYR A 6 -7.62 -6.31 -4.69
CA TYR A 6 -6.53 -7.26 -4.88
C TYR A 6 -6.38 -7.46 -6.39
N SER A 7 -5.39 -6.77 -6.96
CA SER A 7 -4.98 -6.90 -8.34
C SER A 7 -4.99 -8.37 -8.77
N VAL A 8 -5.63 -8.65 -9.90
CA VAL A 8 -5.71 -9.98 -10.52
C VAL A 8 -4.31 -10.62 -10.64
N ARG A 9 -3.24 -9.80 -10.76
CA ARG A 9 -1.84 -10.27 -10.72
C ARG A 9 -1.42 -10.86 -9.37
N THR A 10 -1.95 -10.37 -8.25
CA THR A 10 -1.62 -10.84 -6.90
C THR A 10 -2.32 -12.18 -6.60
N LEU A 11 -3.57 -12.35 -7.08
CA LEU A 11 -4.29 -13.62 -6.98
C LEU A 11 -3.70 -14.70 -7.90
N LEU A 12 -3.24 -14.35 -9.10
CA LEU A 12 -2.53 -15.29 -9.99
C LEU A 12 -1.19 -15.75 -9.42
N LYS A 13 -0.43 -14.88 -8.73
CA LYS A 13 0.82 -15.27 -8.06
C LYS A 13 0.59 -16.26 -6.89
N PHE A 14 -0.52 -16.13 -6.17
CA PHE A 14 -0.90 -17.10 -5.14
C PHE A 14 -1.37 -18.43 -5.72
N ALA A 15 -2.09 -18.42 -6.85
CA ALA A 15 -2.52 -19.63 -7.53
C ALA A 15 -1.35 -20.43 -8.12
N ASP A 16 -0.30 -19.76 -8.60
CA ASP A 16 0.92 -20.42 -9.07
C ASP A 16 1.81 -20.94 -7.92
N GLN A 17 1.77 -20.32 -6.73
CA GLN A 17 2.44 -20.86 -5.54
C GLN A 17 1.77 -22.15 -5.04
N LEU A 18 0.45 -22.27 -5.17
CA LEU A 18 -0.28 -23.49 -4.79
C LEU A 18 -0.18 -24.62 -5.83
N ARG A 19 0.15 -24.32 -7.10
CA ARG A 19 0.45 -25.35 -8.12
C ARG A 19 1.86 -25.97 -7.99
N ARG A 20 2.76 -25.37 -7.21
CA ARG A 20 4.12 -25.92 -6.98
C ARG A 20 4.22 -26.99 -5.89
N PHE A 21 3.10 -27.38 -5.30
CA PHE A 21 3.03 -28.58 -4.45
C PHE A 21 2.18 -29.66 -5.12
N PRO A 22 2.69 -30.34 -6.17
CA PRO A 22 2.08 -31.59 -6.58
C PRO A 22 2.22 -32.54 -5.40
N GLY A 23 1.08 -33.05 -4.94
CA GLY A 23 0.99 -34.00 -3.86
C GLY A 23 2.03 -35.10 -4.02
N LYS A 24 3.07 -35.06 -3.19
CA LYS A 24 3.79 -36.28 -2.82
C LYS A 24 2.98 -36.95 -1.73
N ALA A 25 1.84 -37.51 -2.13
CA ALA A 25 1.33 -38.73 -1.50
C ALA A 25 2.34 -39.84 -1.83
N LYS A 26 3.54 -39.75 -1.24
CA LYS A 26 4.40 -40.90 -1.10
C LYS A 26 3.64 -41.82 -0.17
N GLN A 27 3.00 -42.84 -0.74
CA GLN A 27 2.86 -44.12 -0.09
C GLN A 27 4.24 -44.47 0.46
N LEU A 28 4.46 -44.15 1.74
CA LEU A 28 5.44 -44.84 2.55
C LEU A 28 4.89 -46.25 2.69
N GLN A 29 5.13 -47.07 1.66
CA GLN A 29 5.42 -48.47 1.84
C GLN A 29 6.56 -48.48 2.85
N ARG A 30 6.17 -48.58 4.13
CA ARG A 30 7.07 -48.91 5.21
C ARG A 30 7.69 -50.22 4.78
N ARG A 31 8.91 -50.16 4.25
CA ARG A 31 9.81 -51.29 4.28
C ARG A 31 9.82 -51.71 5.74
N ARG A 32 9.13 -52.80 6.02
CA ARG A 32 9.28 -53.55 7.26
C ARG A 32 10.68 -54.13 7.15
N ASP A 33 11.67 -53.32 7.50
CA ASP A 33 12.89 -53.88 8.06
C ASP A 33 12.42 -54.78 9.22
N PRO A 34 12.91 -56.01 9.34
CA PRO A 34 12.59 -56.89 10.46
C PRO A 34 13.14 -56.21 11.71
N THR A 35 12.30 -55.36 12.29
CA THR A 35 12.63 -54.56 13.45
C THR A 35 12.72 -55.58 14.57
N MET A 36 13.92 -55.72 15.14
CA MET A 36 14.07 -56.33 16.45
C MET A 36 12.92 -55.83 17.32
N PRO A 37 12.18 -56.73 18.01
CA PRO A 37 11.06 -56.31 18.83
C PRO A 37 11.57 -55.21 19.76
N ARG A 38 11.07 -53.98 19.57
CA ARG A 38 11.38 -52.89 20.47
C ARG A 38 10.85 -53.32 21.81
N ASN A 39 11.73 -53.68 22.73
CA ASN A 39 11.38 -53.93 24.12
C ASN A 39 10.54 -52.73 24.58
N GLY A 40 9.29 -52.99 24.94
CA GLY A 40 8.39 -51.94 25.42
C GLY A 40 8.99 -51.30 26.66
N ILE A 41 8.88 -49.98 26.76
CA ILE A 41 9.26 -49.27 27.99
C ILE A 41 8.41 -49.76 29.16
N LEU A 42 9.05 -49.96 30.30
CA LEU A 42 8.40 -50.43 31.52
C LEU A 42 7.86 -49.25 32.33
N TYR A 43 6.89 -49.56 33.21
CA TYR A 43 6.32 -48.58 34.13
C TYR A 43 7.40 -47.93 35.02
N GLU A 44 8.32 -48.74 35.54
CA GLU A 44 9.43 -48.33 36.41
C GLU A 44 10.32 -47.27 35.76
N GLN A 45 10.65 -47.45 34.48
CA GLN A 45 11.47 -46.51 33.71
C GLN A 45 10.76 -45.15 33.54
N VAL A 46 9.43 -45.17 33.40
CA VAL A 46 8.62 -43.95 33.34
C VAL A 46 8.59 -43.26 34.70
N THR A 47 8.44 -44.01 35.80
CA THR A 47 8.46 -43.44 37.14
C THR A 47 9.82 -42.86 37.51
N GLU A 48 10.91 -43.52 37.16
CA GLU A 48 12.27 -43.04 37.41
C GLU A 48 12.57 -41.76 36.61
N ALA A 49 12.12 -41.70 35.36
CA ALA A 49 12.22 -40.48 34.54
C ALA A 49 11.41 -39.32 35.14
N ILE A 50 10.22 -39.58 35.71
CA ILE A 50 9.41 -38.56 36.39
C ILE A 50 10.13 -38.04 37.64
N VAL A 51 10.68 -38.94 38.47
CA VAL A 51 11.45 -38.58 39.66
C VAL A 51 12.67 -37.75 39.27
N THR A 52 13.38 -38.14 38.22
CA THR A 52 14.54 -37.41 37.68
C THR A 52 14.14 -36.00 37.21
N LEU A 53 12.99 -35.84 36.55
CA LEU A 53 12.49 -34.52 36.13
C LEU A 53 12.13 -33.64 37.33
N HIS A 54 11.51 -34.23 38.37
CA HIS A 54 11.19 -33.52 39.61
C HIS A 54 12.44 -33.06 40.36
N GLN A 55 13.43 -33.94 40.55
CA GLN A 55 14.71 -33.60 41.20
C GLN A 55 15.45 -32.48 40.47
N ASN A 56 15.38 -32.46 39.14
CA ASN A 56 15.97 -31.42 38.30
C ASN A 56 15.14 -30.12 38.21
N ARG A 57 14.03 -29.99 38.96
CA ARG A 57 13.09 -28.87 38.91
C ARG A 57 12.57 -28.56 37.50
N LYS A 58 12.50 -29.56 36.64
CA LYS A 58 11.98 -29.43 35.26
C LYS A 58 10.50 -29.79 35.23
N LYS A 59 9.74 -29.12 34.35
CA LYS A 59 8.31 -29.39 34.18
C LYS A 59 8.10 -30.82 33.68
N VAL A 60 7.38 -31.63 34.46
CA VAL A 60 7.01 -33.00 34.07
C VAL A 60 5.96 -32.94 32.97
N THR A 61 6.34 -33.37 31.78
CA THR A 61 5.44 -33.47 30.61
C THR A 61 5.70 -34.78 29.89
N VAL A 62 4.69 -35.32 29.21
CA VAL A 62 4.81 -36.58 28.45
C VAL A 62 5.97 -36.53 27.45
N ARG A 63 6.19 -35.39 26.79
CA ARG A 63 7.34 -35.18 25.87
C ARG A 63 8.68 -35.21 26.59
N ALA A 64 8.78 -34.62 27.78
CA ALA A 64 10.03 -34.64 28.56
C ALA A 64 10.36 -36.05 29.06
N ILE A 65 9.35 -36.80 29.51
CA ILE A 65 9.50 -38.20 29.92
C ILE A 65 9.90 -39.06 28.72
N GLN A 66 9.27 -38.83 27.56
CA GLN A 66 9.61 -39.51 26.31
C GLN A 66 11.07 -39.26 25.89
N ALA A 67 11.55 -38.03 26.03
CA ALA A 67 12.93 -37.67 25.70
C ALA A 67 13.96 -38.40 26.58
N LEU A 68 13.59 -38.77 27.81
CA LEU A 68 14.44 -39.53 28.72
C LEU A 68 14.34 -41.05 28.53
N THR A 69 13.13 -41.56 28.30
CA THR A 69 12.85 -43.01 28.24
C THR A 69 12.93 -43.61 26.84
N GLY A 70 12.90 -42.79 25.78
CA GLY A 70 12.91 -43.26 24.39
C GLY A 70 11.64 -44.02 23.96
N GLY A 71 10.61 -44.06 24.81
CA GLY A 71 9.37 -44.81 24.58
C GLY A 71 8.47 -44.22 23.50
N SER A 72 7.46 -44.99 23.09
CA SER A 72 6.37 -44.44 22.28
C SER A 72 5.51 -43.50 23.13
N MET A 73 5.04 -42.41 22.52
CA MET A 73 4.20 -41.41 23.19
C MET A 73 2.98 -42.04 23.88
N SER A 74 2.34 -43.02 23.24
CA SER A 74 1.16 -43.71 23.77
C SER A 74 1.47 -44.53 25.02
N THR A 75 2.60 -45.24 25.05
CA THR A 75 3.00 -46.07 26.19
C THR A 75 3.48 -45.20 27.35
N VAL A 76 4.22 -44.11 27.07
CA VAL A 76 4.61 -43.13 28.09
C VAL A 76 3.37 -42.48 28.71
N LEU A 77 2.40 -42.06 27.89
CA LEU A 77 1.15 -41.47 28.38
C LEU A 77 0.37 -42.45 29.27
N LYS A 78 0.26 -43.72 28.88
CA LYS A 78 -0.42 -44.76 29.67
C LYS A 78 0.21 -44.95 31.04
N HIS A 79 1.55 -45.07 31.09
CA HIS A 79 2.27 -45.22 32.35
C HIS A 79 2.25 -43.94 33.20
N TYR A 80 2.34 -42.76 32.57
CA TYR A 80 2.22 -41.48 33.26
C TYR A 80 0.85 -41.30 33.92
N GLN A 81 -0.24 -41.63 33.22
CA GLN A 81 -1.60 -41.58 33.78
C GLN A 81 -1.79 -42.56 34.93
N ARG A 82 -1.23 -43.77 34.82
CA ARG A 82 -1.23 -44.75 35.91
C ARG A 82 -0.50 -44.19 37.14
N TRP A 83 0.69 -43.61 36.96
CA TRP A 83 1.44 -42.99 38.04
C TRP A 83 0.68 -41.83 38.68
N GLN A 84 0.06 -40.96 37.88
CA GLN A 84 -0.78 -39.88 38.41
C GLN A 84 -1.95 -40.41 39.24
N GLY A 85 -2.61 -41.49 38.80
CA GLY A 85 -3.69 -42.13 39.56
C GLY A 85 -3.20 -42.74 40.88
N GLU A 86 -2.00 -43.33 40.90
CA GLU A 86 -1.37 -43.86 42.11
C GLU A 86 -0.99 -42.72 43.10
N GLN A 87 -0.53 -41.57 42.61
CA GLN A 87 -0.25 -40.39 43.45
C GLN A 87 -1.53 -39.75 43.98
N LEU A 88 -2.57 -39.59 43.14
CA LEU A 88 -3.88 -39.07 43.56
C LEU A 88 -4.56 -39.93 44.64
N GLY A 89 -4.27 -41.23 44.67
CA GLY A 89 -4.73 -42.14 45.72
C GLY A 89 -3.90 -42.11 47.02
N GLN A 90 -2.67 -41.58 46.97
CA GLN A 90 -1.77 -41.42 48.12
C GLN A 90 -1.83 -39.99 48.71
N ASP A 91 -2.21 -38.99 47.91
CA ASP A 91 -2.37 -37.57 48.30
C ASP A 91 -3.78 -37.24 48.84
N ALA A 92 -4.51 -38.22 49.37
CA ALA A 92 -5.83 -38.00 49.97
C ALA A 92 -5.79 -37.14 51.27
N ASP A 93 -4.59 -36.86 51.79
CA ASP A 93 -4.32 -35.99 52.94
C ASP A 93 -3.88 -34.57 52.55
N HIS A 94 -4.19 -34.09 51.35
CA HIS A 94 -4.10 -32.65 51.10
C HIS A 94 -5.22 -31.94 51.89
N PRO A 95 -4.89 -31.03 52.83
CA PRO A 95 -5.92 -30.27 53.52
C PRO A 95 -6.71 -29.50 52.46
N GLY A 96 -8.01 -29.78 52.40
CA GLY A 96 -8.92 -29.12 51.46
C GLY A 96 -8.71 -27.61 51.53
N ILE A 97 -8.60 -26.96 50.37
CA ILE A 97 -8.52 -25.50 50.28
C ILE A 97 -9.67 -24.95 51.12
N SER A 98 -9.37 -24.10 52.10
CA SER A 98 -10.41 -23.54 52.97
C SER A 98 -11.43 -22.78 52.13
N ASP A 99 -12.71 -22.89 52.48
CA ASP A 99 -13.78 -22.20 51.75
C ASP A 99 -13.54 -20.69 51.66
N GLN A 100 -12.91 -20.10 52.69
CA GLN A 100 -12.49 -18.70 52.68
C GLN A 100 -11.45 -18.37 51.60
N LEU A 101 -10.45 -19.24 51.41
CA LEU A 101 -9.44 -19.08 50.37
C LEU A 101 -10.07 -19.31 48.97
N LEU A 102 -10.98 -20.26 48.86
CA LEU A 102 -11.70 -20.53 47.62
C LEU A 102 -12.58 -19.35 47.22
N GLU A 103 -13.33 -18.75 48.16
CA GLU A 103 -14.08 -17.52 47.92
C GLU A 103 -13.18 -16.34 47.55
N ALA A 104 -12.05 -16.16 48.25
CA ALA A 104 -11.10 -15.09 47.95
C ALA A 104 -10.54 -15.22 46.52
N LEU A 105 -10.17 -16.45 46.12
CA LEU A 105 -9.70 -16.75 44.77
C LEU A 105 -10.79 -16.50 43.72
N GLN A 106 -12.05 -16.90 43.98
CA GLN A 106 -13.16 -16.62 43.08
C GLN A 106 -13.43 -15.11 42.93
N ARG A 107 -13.36 -14.34 44.03
CA ARG A 107 -13.51 -12.88 43.99
C ARG A 107 -12.40 -12.24 43.18
N GLU A 108 -11.15 -12.61 43.40
CA GLU A 108 -10.01 -12.11 42.61
C GLU A 108 -10.14 -12.47 41.13
N LEU A 109 -10.58 -13.69 40.80
CA LEU A 109 -10.76 -14.11 39.42
C LEU A 109 -11.88 -13.32 38.72
N ARG A 110 -12.99 -13.05 39.41
CA ARG A 110 -14.08 -12.17 38.91
C ARG A 110 -13.60 -10.73 38.74
N ASN A 111 -12.84 -10.20 39.71
CA ASN A 111 -12.29 -8.85 39.65
C ASN A 111 -11.30 -8.71 38.49
N HIS A 112 -10.42 -9.69 38.31
CA HIS A 112 -9.48 -9.74 37.20
C HIS A 112 -10.24 -9.80 35.87
N ALA A 113 -11.19 -10.72 35.71
CA ALA A 113 -12.00 -10.84 34.50
C ALA A 113 -12.74 -9.53 34.17
N ARG A 114 -13.31 -8.87 35.18
CA ARG A 114 -13.98 -7.56 35.01
C ARG A 114 -13.00 -6.48 34.54
N ARG A 115 -11.80 -6.39 35.14
CA ARG A 115 -10.76 -5.44 34.72
C ARG A 115 -10.30 -5.71 33.30
N THR A 116 -10.09 -6.98 32.94
CA THR A 116 -9.73 -7.36 31.58
C THR A 116 -10.82 -6.94 30.60
N LEU A 117 -12.09 -7.22 30.90
CA LEU A 117 -13.22 -6.87 30.03
C LEU A 117 -13.35 -5.35 29.83
N LEU A 118 -13.22 -4.57 30.90
CA LEU A 118 -13.24 -3.11 30.82
C LEU A 118 -12.07 -2.58 29.97
N ASN A 119 -10.86 -3.12 30.18
CA ASN A 119 -9.69 -2.73 29.40
C ASN A 119 -9.82 -3.11 27.92
N THR A 120 -10.39 -4.28 27.60
CA THR A 120 -10.62 -4.69 26.21
C THR A 120 -11.67 -3.81 25.54
N ASN A 121 -12.76 -3.47 26.25
CA ASN A 121 -13.78 -2.58 25.71
C ASN A 121 -13.24 -1.17 25.44
N ALA A 122 -12.47 -0.60 26.38
CA ALA A 122 -11.83 0.70 26.17
C ALA A 122 -10.87 0.69 24.98
N ARG A 123 -10.13 -0.41 24.76
CA ARG A 123 -9.26 -0.56 23.59
C ARG A 123 -10.05 -0.69 22.28
N LEU A 124 -11.19 -1.37 22.31
CA LEU A 124 -12.08 -1.49 21.14
C LEU A 124 -12.66 -0.13 20.78
N GLU A 125 -13.18 0.62 21.76
CA GLU A 125 -13.69 1.99 21.55
C GLU A 125 -12.61 2.92 21.00
N GLN A 126 -11.40 2.85 21.54
CA GLN A 126 -10.27 3.62 21.02
C GLN A 126 -9.91 3.23 19.58
N ASN A 127 -9.96 1.94 19.24
CA ASN A 127 -9.69 1.47 17.89
C ASN A 127 -10.77 1.92 16.90
N ASP A 128 -12.04 1.85 17.31
CA ASP A 128 -13.17 2.33 16.50
C ASP A 128 -13.05 3.83 16.21
N GLU A 129 -12.66 4.62 17.21
CA GLU A 129 -12.38 6.05 17.04
C GLU A 129 -11.21 6.30 16.09
N ASN A 130 -10.12 5.53 16.21
CA ASN A 130 -8.99 5.63 15.30
C ASN A 130 -9.38 5.26 13.86
N CYS A 131 -10.22 4.24 13.66
CA CYS A 131 -10.75 3.84 12.37
C CYS A 131 -11.57 4.97 11.75
N ARG A 132 -12.48 5.59 12.51
CA ARG A 132 -13.28 6.73 12.03
C ARG A 132 -12.41 7.92 11.62
N ARG A 133 -11.38 8.24 12.40
CA ARG A 133 -10.42 9.30 12.06
C ARG A 133 -9.64 8.98 10.78
N ALA A 134 -9.21 7.73 10.61
CA ALA A 134 -8.50 7.29 9.42
C ALA A 134 -9.41 7.36 8.17
N GLU A 135 -10.67 6.96 8.29
CA GLU A 135 -11.66 7.07 7.21
C GLU A 135 -11.94 8.53 6.84
N ALA A 136 -12.11 9.42 7.82
CA ALA A 136 -12.28 10.85 7.58
C ALA A 136 -11.05 11.47 6.89
N ALA A 137 -9.84 11.14 7.35
CA ALA A 137 -8.60 11.60 6.74
C ALA A 137 -8.45 11.08 5.30
N ARG A 138 -8.82 9.83 5.04
CA ARG A 138 -8.84 9.24 3.69
C ARG A 138 -9.81 9.97 2.77
N ALA A 139 -11.04 10.26 3.25
CA ALA A 139 -12.03 10.99 2.48
C ALA A 139 -11.53 12.41 2.12
N ALA A 140 -10.94 13.12 3.08
CA ALA A 140 -10.35 14.44 2.85
C ALA A 140 -9.19 14.39 1.82
N ALA A 141 -8.32 13.38 1.92
CA ALA A 141 -7.23 13.19 0.96
C ALA A 141 -7.76 12.89 -0.45
N MET A 142 -8.79 12.05 -0.58
CA MET A 142 -9.42 11.76 -1.88
C MET A 142 -10.06 13.01 -2.50
N ALA A 143 -10.75 13.82 -1.70
CA ALA A 143 -11.30 15.09 -2.17
C ALA A 143 -10.19 16.02 -2.69
N ARG A 144 -9.06 16.10 -1.98
CA ARG A 144 -7.91 16.92 -2.41
C ARG A 144 -7.26 16.39 -3.69
N ILE A 145 -7.17 15.08 -3.86
CA ILE A 145 -6.66 14.47 -5.11
C ILE A 145 -7.56 14.88 -6.29
N LEU A 146 -8.87 14.74 -6.16
CA LEU A 146 -9.82 15.11 -7.22
C LEU A 146 -9.73 16.60 -7.56
N GLU A 147 -9.57 17.47 -6.56
CA GLU A 147 -9.37 18.90 -6.77
C GLU A 147 -8.08 19.19 -7.58
N LEU A 148 -6.96 18.56 -7.19
CA LEU A 148 -5.67 18.72 -7.87
C LEU A 148 -5.71 18.16 -9.30
N GLU A 149 -6.37 17.02 -9.51
CA GLU A 149 -6.60 16.47 -10.85
C GLU A 149 -7.40 17.43 -11.72
N GLY A 150 -8.45 18.05 -11.18
CA GLY A 150 -9.22 19.08 -11.87
C GLY A 150 -8.38 20.32 -12.23
N GLN A 151 -7.52 20.78 -11.32
CA GLN A 151 -6.60 21.89 -11.58
C GLN A 151 -5.58 21.54 -12.67
N LEU A 152 -5.02 20.33 -12.64
CA LEU A 152 -4.07 19.84 -13.63
C LEU A 152 -4.70 19.72 -15.02
N GLN A 153 -5.95 19.24 -15.11
CA GLN A 153 -6.70 19.21 -16.37
C GLN A 153 -6.93 20.62 -16.94
N LYS A 154 -7.28 21.60 -16.09
CA LYS A 154 -7.43 23.00 -16.51
C LYS A 154 -6.11 23.58 -17.03
N ALA A 155 -5.00 23.35 -16.32
CA ALA A 155 -3.67 23.77 -16.76
C ALA A 155 -3.29 23.15 -18.12
N HIS A 156 -3.54 21.84 -18.31
CA HIS A 156 -3.34 21.19 -19.61
C HIS A 156 -4.25 21.75 -20.71
N GLY A 157 -5.46 22.19 -20.37
CA GLY A 157 -6.34 22.90 -21.30
C GLY A 157 -5.74 24.23 -21.75
N GLN A 158 -5.27 25.04 -20.81
CA GLN A 158 -4.63 26.33 -21.07
C GLN A 158 -3.35 26.19 -21.90
N ILE A 159 -2.49 25.22 -21.57
CA ILE A 159 -1.28 24.93 -22.35
C ILE A 159 -1.64 24.63 -23.81
N ARG A 160 -2.70 23.83 -24.05
CA ARG A 160 -3.16 23.50 -25.41
C ARG A 160 -3.70 24.73 -26.15
N LEU A 161 -4.37 25.65 -25.46
CA LEU A 161 -4.84 26.91 -26.07
C LEU A 161 -3.67 27.81 -26.45
N LEU A 162 -2.74 28.06 -25.52
CA LEU A 162 -1.54 28.86 -25.76
C LEU A 162 -0.68 28.28 -26.89
N GLN A 163 -0.57 26.95 -26.98
CA GLN A 163 0.13 26.30 -28.10
C GLN A 163 -0.56 26.53 -29.45
N LYS A 164 -1.90 26.60 -29.49
CA LYS A 164 -2.63 26.94 -30.72
C LYS A 164 -2.41 28.39 -31.10
N GLU A 165 -2.47 29.31 -30.14
CA GLU A 165 -2.22 30.74 -30.36
C GLU A 165 -0.80 30.97 -30.86
N LEU A 166 0.20 30.33 -30.26
CA LEU A 166 1.59 30.43 -30.70
C LEU A 166 1.77 29.93 -32.16
N ARG A 167 1.11 28.84 -32.54
CA ARG A 167 1.12 28.34 -33.92
C ARG A 167 0.45 29.32 -34.89
N GLN A 168 -0.67 29.93 -34.50
CA GLN A 168 -1.35 30.92 -35.32
C GLN A 168 -0.49 32.17 -35.52
N GLN A 169 0.15 32.67 -34.46
CA GLN A 169 1.09 33.79 -34.55
C GLN A 169 2.28 33.45 -35.46
N GLY A 170 2.83 32.24 -35.36
CA GLY A 170 3.88 31.75 -36.26
C GLY A 170 3.46 31.82 -37.73
N LEU A 171 2.26 31.34 -38.06
CA LEU A 171 1.72 31.41 -39.43
C LEU A 171 1.51 32.84 -39.92
N LEU A 172 1.02 33.74 -39.05
CA LEU A 172 0.87 35.16 -39.39
C LEU A 172 2.24 35.81 -39.66
N LEU A 173 3.24 35.51 -38.84
CA LEU A 173 4.60 36.01 -39.05
C LEU A 173 5.18 35.50 -40.38
N GLU A 174 5.00 34.23 -40.72
CA GLU A 174 5.40 33.68 -42.02
C GLU A 174 4.70 34.41 -43.19
N GLN A 175 3.39 34.61 -43.11
CA GLN A 175 2.64 35.37 -44.13
C GLN A 175 3.13 36.81 -44.27
N THR A 176 3.37 37.51 -43.15
CA THR A 176 3.90 38.89 -43.20
C THR A 176 5.29 38.94 -43.80
N ARG A 177 6.15 37.96 -43.51
CA ARG A 177 7.48 37.82 -44.10
C ARG A 177 7.38 37.59 -45.61
N ASP A 178 6.54 36.66 -46.04
CA ASP A 178 6.35 36.34 -47.46
C ASP A 178 5.79 37.54 -48.23
N ASN A 179 4.84 38.27 -47.65
CA ASN A 179 4.30 39.50 -48.22
C ASN A 179 5.36 40.60 -48.32
N ALA A 180 6.20 40.77 -47.29
CA ALA A 180 7.29 41.73 -47.33
C ALA A 180 8.29 41.42 -48.45
N VAL A 181 8.66 40.14 -48.61
CA VAL A 181 9.55 39.68 -49.70
C VAL A 181 8.90 39.93 -51.09
N ARG A 182 7.60 39.67 -51.24
CA ARG A 182 6.86 39.95 -52.48
C ARG A 182 6.85 41.44 -52.82
N LEU A 183 6.50 42.29 -51.85
CA LEU A 183 6.48 43.75 -52.01
C LEU A 183 7.86 44.31 -52.36
N GLU A 184 8.92 43.78 -51.75
CA GLU A 184 10.29 44.15 -52.09
C GLU A 184 10.64 43.79 -53.54
N GLY A 185 10.22 42.60 -54.01
CA GLY A 185 10.35 42.18 -55.40
C GLY A 185 9.60 43.10 -56.38
N GLU A 186 8.36 43.46 -56.06
CA GLU A 186 7.55 44.40 -56.85
C GLU A 186 8.19 45.79 -56.93
N LEU A 187 8.67 46.32 -55.80
CA LEU A 187 9.40 47.60 -55.76
C LEU A 187 10.67 47.57 -56.60
N GLN A 188 11.42 46.47 -56.58
CA GLN A 188 12.60 46.30 -57.42
C GLN A 188 12.24 46.28 -58.92
N GLN A 189 11.19 45.54 -59.30
CA GLN A 189 10.69 45.53 -60.69
C GLN A 189 10.23 46.93 -61.13
N GLN A 190 9.49 47.65 -60.29
CA GLN A 190 9.03 49.00 -60.59
C GLN A 190 10.21 49.97 -60.76
N ARG A 191 11.26 49.86 -59.94
CA ARG A 191 12.51 50.63 -60.10
C ARG A 191 13.20 50.32 -61.43
N GLN A 192 13.23 49.07 -61.87
CA GLN A 192 13.80 48.68 -63.16
C GLN A 192 12.96 49.22 -64.33
N GLN A 193 11.64 49.15 -64.26
CA GLN A 193 10.72 49.72 -65.26
C GLN A 193 10.82 51.25 -65.35
N ASN A 194 10.96 51.94 -64.21
CA ASN A 194 11.16 53.38 -64.18
C ASN A 194 12.52 53.78 -64.77
N ARG A 195 13.56 52.94 -64.61
CA ARG A 195 14.87 53.16 -65.25
C ARG A 195 14.87 52.93 -66.76
N SER A 196 14.03 52.02 -67.26
CA SER A 196 13.91 51.73 -68.69
C SER A 196 12.91 52.62 -69.43
N ARG A 197 12.12 53.44 -68.72
CA ARG A 197 11.31 54.50 -69.34
C ARG A 197 12.21 55.65 -69.80
N PRO A 198 12.22 56.00 -71.10
CA PRO A 198 12.91 57.20 -71.56
C PRO A 198 12.28 58.44 -70.90
N PRO A 199 13.08 59.48 -70.58
CA PRO A 199 12.56 60.69 -69.98
C PRO A 199 11.48 61.26 -70.91
N ARG A 200 10.22 61.28 -70.45
CA ARG A 200 9.20 62.12 -71.08
C ARG A 200 9.69 63.55 -70.94
N ASN A 201 9.89 64.24 -72.06
CA ASN A 201 10.13 65.67 -72.11
C ASN A 201 9.09 66.39 -71.23
N ALA A 202 9.50 66.74 -70.01
CA ALA A 202 8.70 67.52 -69.09
C ALA A 202 8.96 68.99 -69.43
N THR A 203 8.03 69.59 -70.16
CA THR A 203 7.86 71.03 -70.18
C THR A 203 7.54 71.45 -68.76
N VAL A 204 8.49 72.13 -68.11
CA VAL A 204 8.39 72.57 -66.72
C VAL A 204 7.32 73.68 -66.64
N ALA A 205 6.11 73.32 -66.24
CA ALA A 205 5.15 74.25 -65.66
C ALA A 205 5.37 74.25 -64.14
N LYS A 206 5.81 75.40 -63.63
CA LYS A 206 6.08 75.71 -62.23
C LYS A 206 4.80 75.48 -61.38
N PRO A 207 4.74 74.51 -60.46
CA PRO A 207 3.60 74.38 -59.57
C PRO A 207 3.72 75.40 -58.43
N ALA A 208 2.65 76.17 -58.24
CA ALA A 208 2.47 77.03 -57.07
C ALA A 208 2.32 76.15 -55.82
N LEU A 209 3.08 76.48 -54.77
CA LEU A 209 2.92 75.94 -53.42
C LEU A 209 1.59 76.42 -52.84
N PRO A 210 0.68 75.53 -52.40
CA PRO A 210 -0.33 75.91 -51.43
C PRO A 210 0.30 75.87 -50.03
N SER A 211 0.36 77.05 -49.43
CA SER A 211 0.50 77.28 -47.99
C SER A 211 -0.86 77.03 -47.33
N THR A 212 -0.92 76.06 -46.42
CA THR A 212 -1.90 75.90 -45.32
C THR A 212 -1.22 74.98 -44.30
N CYS A 213 -0.72 75.48 -43.16
CA CYS A 213 -1.45 75.79 -41.92
C CYS A 213 -2.30 74.62 -41.40
N ASP A 214 -1.95 74.20 -40.18
CA ASP A 214 -2.78 73.59 -39.14
C ASP A 214 -3.36 72.18 -39.45
N ASP A 215 -3.42 71.19 -38.54
CA ASP A 215 -3.42 71.19 -37.09
C ASP A 215 -2.75 69.93 -36.54
N ALA A 216 -2.09 70.09 -35.40
CA ALA A 216 -1.74 69.00 -34.51
C ALA A 216 -3.00 68.54 -33.77
N GLN A 217 -3.36 67.27 -33.88
CA GLN A 217 -4.19 66.61 -32.88
C GLN A 217 -3.44 65.42 -32.29
N GLN A 218 -2.98 65.64 -31.06
CA GLN A 218 -2.65 64.60 -30.10
C GLN A 218 -3.97 63.95 -29.65
N GLU A 219 -4.21 62.71 -30.02
CA GLU A 219 -5.13 61.86 -29.26
C GLU A 219 -4.29 60.96 -28.35
N THR A 220 -4.20 61.40 -27.11
CA THR A 220 -4.03 60.54 -25.94
C THR A 220 -5.17 59.53 -25.88
N PHE A 221 -4.85 58.24 -25.84
CA PHE A 221 -5.73 57.26 -25.22
C PHE A 221 -4.96 56.51 -24.14
N GLU A 222 -5.33 56.84 -22.91
CA GLU A 222 -5.05 56.08 -21.69
C GLU A 222 -6.07 54.94 -21.53
N PHE A 223 -5.61 53.88 -20.85
CA PHE A 223 -6.29 52.68 -20.32
C PHE A 223 -6.53 51.49 -21.27
#